data_AF-A0A161HH37-F1
#
_entry.id   AF-A0A161HH37-F1
#
_cell.length_a   1.000
_cell.length_b   1.000
_cell.length_c   1.000
_cell.angle_alpha   90.00
_cell.angle_beta   90.00
_cell.angle_gamma   90.00
#
_symmetry.space_group_name_H-M   'P 1'
#
loop_
_entity.id
_entity.type
_entity.pdbx_description
1 polymer ?
#
loop_
_entity_poly.entity_id
_entity_poly.type
_entity_poly.pdbx_seq_one_letter_code
_entity_poly.pdbx_strand_id
1 'polypeptide(L)'
;MPEVTEGQLTFHFPEGWQLAKYDDSSWHRQRMKSRPKGVDILAHDGGPTHWWIEVKDCEGYEPENRPRLSGTDPSEVIQARQWVEQQGLKSTVQVARRKPFIVDEVEEKLRDTLAALTVAQREGEPELARFNIVWPQSPKLKVVLLLTWNQRDFKRLATRLRSKMETALAPYGAQGFVVNEKNPGDAGLNCQVIRNQA
;
A
#
# COMPACT_ATOMS: atom_id res chain seq x y z
N MET A 1 4.97 24.06 3.47
CA MET A 1 4.57 22.90 2.62
C MET A 1 5.09 21.60 3.23
N PRO A 2 4.23 20.76 3.84
CA PRO A 2 4.62 19.46 4.38
C PRO A 2 5.16 18.52 3.29
N GLU A 3 6.19 17.75 3.61
CA GLU A 3 6.79 16.78 2.69
C GLU A 3 7.13 15.46 3.37
N VAL A 4 7.20 14.39 2.59
CA VAL A 4 7.64 13.06 3.03
C VAL A 4 8.35 12.36 1.88
N THR A 5 9.48 11.70 2.18
CA THR A 5 10.27 10.97 1.19
C THR A 5 10.18 9.47 1.40
N GLU A 6 9.84 8.76 0.34
CA GLU A 6 9.88 7.30 0.26
C GLU A 6 10.73 6.83 -0.91
N GLY A 7 11.82 6.14 -0.62
CA GLY A 7 12.86 5.81 -1.60
C GLY A 7 13.35 7.05 -2.36
N GLN A 8 13.18 7.04 -3.68
CA GLN A 8 13.58 8.14 -4.57
C GLN A 8 12.46 9.18 -4.78
N LEU A 9 11.29 9.04 -4.14
CA LEU A 9 10.14 9.90 -4.36
C LEU A 9 9.91 10.80 -3.16
N THR A 10 9.91 12.12 -3.36
CA THR A 10 9.48 13.10 -2.37
C THR A 10 8.09 13.61 -2.72
N PHE A 11 7.17 13.47 -1.77
CA PHE A 11 5.80 13.93 -1.86
C PHE A 11 5.70 15.29 -1.18
N HIS A 12 5.15 16.29 -1.89
CA HIS A 12 4.92 17.63 -1.37
C HIS A 12 3.40 17.86 -1.29
N PHE A 13 2.92 18.15 -0.09
CA PHE A 13 1.51 18.36 0.19
C PHE A 13 1.22 19.83 0.49
N PRO A 14 0.00 20.33 0.22
CA PRO A 14 -0.42 21.66 0.61
C PRO A 14 -0.24 21.92 2.10
N GLU A 15 -0.12 23.19 2.48
CA GLU A 15 -0.05 23.57 3.89
C GLU A 15 -1.27 23.10 4.68
N GLY A 16 -1.06 22.77 5.95
CA GLY A 16 -2.09 22.24 6.85
C GLY A 16 -2.23 20.71 6.83
N TRP A 17 -1.73 20.02 5.80
CA TRP A 17 -1.72 18.56 5.76
C TRP A 17 -0.87 17.96 6.89
N GLN A 18 -1.34 16.85 7.45
CA GLN A 18 -0.61 16.02 8.40
C GLN A 18 -0.08 14.79 7.68
N LEU A 19 1.19 14.47 7.92
CA LEU A 19 1.90 13.36 7.28
C LEU A 19 2.61 12.51 8.32
N ALA A 20 2.66 11.20 8.10
CA ALA A 20 3.56 10.29 8.78
C ALA A 20 4.14 9.28 7.79
N LYS A 21 5.46 9.10 7.82
CA LYS A 21 6.12 7.94 7.22
C LYS A 21 5.95 6.75 8.17
N TYR A 22 4.84 6.03 8.01
CA TYR A 22 4.33 5.14 9.05
C TYR A 22 5.22 3.93 9.27
N ASP A 23 5.67 3.29 8.20
CA ASP A 23 6.56 2.12 8.28
C ASP A 23 7.94 2.46 8.88
N ASP A 24 8.36 3.73 8.84
CA ASP A 24 9.59 4.23 9.46
C ASP A 24 9.39 4.89 10.84
N SER A 25 8.14 4.99 11.32
CA SER A 25 7.83 5.53 12.66
C SER A 25 8.52 4.72 13.76
N SER A 26 8.81 5.37 14.89
CA SER A 26 9.39 4.69 16.06
C SER A 26 8.41 3.64 16.60
N TRP A 27 7.11 3.96 16.60
CA TRP A 27 6.05 3.02 16.90
C TRP A 27 6.13 1.75 16.04
N HIS A 28 6.19 1.89 14.70
CA HIS A 28 6.20 0.74 13.82
C HIS A 28 7.49 -0.08 13.95
N ARG A 29 8.66 0.57 13.88
CA ARG A 29 9.96 -0.12 13.88
C ARG A 29 10.35 -0.71 15.22
N GLN A 30 10.11 0.01 16.32
CA GLN A 30 10.64 -0.39 17.63
C GLN A 30 9.60 -1.11 18.47
N ARG A 31 8.37 -0.57 18.53
CA ARG A 31 7.29 -1.13 19.36
C ARG A 31 6.62 -2.31 18.69
N MET A 32 6.21 -2.17 17.43
CA MET A 32 5.60 -3.25 16.64
C MET A 32 6.66 -4.19 16.04
N LYS A 33 7.95 -3.81 16.10
CA LYS A 33 9.09 -4.57 15.59
C LYS A 33 8.95 -4.96 14.12
N SER A 34 8.26 -4.12 13.35
CA SER A 34 7.91 -4.39 11.95
C SER A 34 7.25 -5.76 11.72
N ARG A 35 6.56 -6.30 12.75
CA ARG A 35 5.88 -7.60 12.65
C ARG A 35 4.60 -7.50 11.81
N PRO A 36 3.66 -6.59 12.11
CA PRO A 36 2.64 -6.23 11.13
C PRO A 36 3.30 -5.47 9.99
N LYS A 37 2.85 -5.67 8.75
CA LYS A 37 3.27 -4.82 7.64
C LYS A 37 2.60 -3.45 7.75
N GLY A 38 3.28 -2.40 7.35
CA GLY A 38 2.73 -1.04 7.33
C GLY A 38 2.60 -0.51 5.91
N VAL A 39 1.59 0.31 5.66
CA VAL A 39 1.64 1.24 4.51
C VAL A 39 2.78 2.23 4.72
N ASP A 40 3.34 2.77 3.66
CA ASP A 40 4.53 3.61 3.79
C ASP A 40 4.17 5.00 4.35
N ILE A 41 3.06 5.59 3.88
CA ILE A 41 2.67 6.97 4.26
C ILE A 41 1.21 7.03 4.71
N LEU A 42 0.97 7.76 5.80
CA LEU A 42 -0.35 8.24 6.22
C LEU A 42 -0.45 9.74 5.97
N ALA A 43 -1.57 10.18 5.42
CA ALA A 43 -1.83 11.59 5.13
C ALA A 43 -3.30 11.98 5.38
N HIS A 44 -3.56 13.20 5.87
CA HIS A 44 -4.89 13.82 5.86
C HIS A 44 -4.80 15.35 5.91
N ASP A 45 -5.85 16.03 5.44
CA ASP A 45 -5.96 17.50 5.35
C ASP A 45 -6.73 18.13 6.53
N GLY A 46 -6.96 17.36 7.59
CA GLY A 46 -7.86 17.73 8.70
C GLY A 46 -9.35 17.54 8.41
N GLY A 47 -9.72 17.20 7.18
CA GLY A 47 -11.06 16.77 6.80
C GLY A 47 -11.36 15.30 7.15
N PRO A 48 -12.50 14.77 6.70
CA PRO A 48 -12.93 13.40 7.02
C PRO A 48 -12.24 12.31 6.18
N THR A 49 -11.35 12.69 5.25
CA THR A 49 -10.68 11.74 4.36
C THR A 49 -9.28 11.45 4.88
N HIS A 50 -8.94 10.17 4.96
CA HIS A 50 -7.59 9.72 5.25
C HIS A 50 -7.03 9.01 4.02
N TRP A 51 -5.78 9.33 3.66
CA TRP A 51 -5.07 8.72 2.55
C TRP A 51 -3.95 7.85 3.10
N TRP A 52 -4.01 6.56 2.80
CA TRP A 52 -3.02 5.57 3.18
C TRP A 52 -2.32 5.13 1.91
N ILE A 53 -1.04 5.44 1.80
CA ILE A 53 -0.32 5.38 0.54
C ILE A 53 0.75 4.30 0.65
N GLU A 54 0.66 3.33 -0.24
CA GLU A 54 1.70 2.34 -0.52
C GLU A 54 2.44 2.75 -1.80
N VAL A 55 3.76 2.88 -1.71
CA VAL A 55 4.64 3.28 -2.78
C VAL A 55 5.36 2.05 -3.32
N LYS A 56 5.19 1.77 -4.61
CA LYS A 56 5.96 0.78 -5.35
C LYS A 56 6.71 1.45 -6.47
N ASP A 57 7.98 1.75 -6.21
CA ASP A 57 8.89 2.22 -7.23
C ASP A 57 9.37 1.04 -8.10
N CYS A 58 8.78 0.89 -9.28
CA CYS A 58 9.09 -0.17 -10.24
C CYS A 58 9.81 0.34 -11.50
N GLU A 59 10.08 1.64 -11.61
CA GLU A 59 10.82 2.21 -12.74
C GLU A 59 12.23 1.59 -12.82
N GLY A 60 12.56 0.99 -13.97
CA GLY A 60 13.81 0.24 -14.18
C GLY A 60 13.81 -1.20 -13.64
N TYR A 61 12.75 -1.62 -12.95
CA TYR A 61 12.56 -2.97 -12.40
C TYR A 61 11.21 -3.57 -12.82
N GLU A 62 10.68 -3.13 -13.96
CA GLU A 62 9.39 -3.57 -14.46
C GLU A 62 9.35 -5.08 -14.74
N PRO A 63 10.37 -5.71 -15.37
CA PRO A 63 10.36 -7.15 -15.60
C PRO A 63 10.23 -7.97 -14.30
N GLU A 64 10.94 -7.59 -13.25
CA GLU A 64 10.95 -8.28 -11.95
C GLU A 64 9.62 -8.10 -11.20
N ASN A 65 8.97 -6.95 -11.38
CA ASN A 65 7.69 -6.64 -10.73
C ASN A 65 6.48 -7.09 -11.56
N ARG A 66 6.61 -7.33 -12.86
CA ARG A 66 5.49 -7.75 -13.72
C ARG A 66 4.71 -8.97 -13.21
N PRO A 67 5.34 -10.05 -12.69
CA PRO A 67 4.59 -11.22 -12.21
C PRO A 67 3.64 -10.91 -11.05
N ARG A 68 3.99 -9.94 -10.20
CA ARG A 68 3.18 -9.52 -9.05
C ARG A 68 2.12 -8.47 -9.38
N LEU A 69 2.04 -8.02 -10.62
CA LEU A 69 0.96 -7.14 -11.13
C LEU A 69 -0.18 -7.92 -11.80
N SER A 70 -0.07 -9.25 -11.84
CA SER A 70 -1.12 -10.16 -12.28
C SER A 70 -1.62 -10.97 -11.09
N GLY A 71 -2.94 -11.06 -10.93
CA GLY A 71 -3.56 -11.94 -9.94
C GLY A 71 -3.38 -13.43 -10.29
N THR A 72 -3.06 -13.76 -11.54
CA THR A 72 -2.78 -15.15 -11.95
C THR A 72 -1.40 -15.60 -11.47
N ASP A 73 -1.30 -16.84 -11.00
CA ASP A 73 -0.03 -17.40 -10.55
C ASP A 73 0.95 -17.54 -11.73
N PRO A 74 2.25 -17.23 -11.53
CA PRO A 74 3.29 -17.54 -12.50
C PRO A 74 3.34 -19.04 -12.82
N SER A 75 3.77 -19.39 -14.03
CA SER A 75 3.91 -20.77 -14.49
C SER A 75 4.73 -21.63 -13.53
N GLU A 76 5.78 -21.06 -12.96
CA GLU A 76 6.70 -21.71 -12.02
C GLU A 76 5.97 -22.11 -10.74
N VAL A 77 5.05 -21.27 -10.25
CA VAL A 77 4.25 -21.56 -9.05
C VAL A 77 3.23 -22.65 -9.35
N ILE A 78 2.62 -22.64 -10.53
CA ILE A 78 1.68 -23.67 -10.98
C ILE A 78 2.41 -25.02 -11.11
N GLN A 79 3.56 -25.04 -11.77
CA GLN A 79 4.38 -26.25 -11.93
C GLN A 79 4.84 -26.81 -10.57
N ALA A 80 5.28 -25.95 -9.66
CA ALA A 80 5.68 -26.37 -8.33
C ALA A 80 4.51 -26.99 -7.53
N ARG A 81 3.30 -26.42 -7.63
CA ARG A 81 2.09 -27.01 -7.02
C ARG A 81 1.76 -28.37 -7.60
N GLN A 82 1.79 -28.50 -8.93
CA GLN A 82 1.55 -29.76 -9.62
C GLN A 82 2.56 -30.83 -9.21
N TRP A 83 3.85 -30.45 -9.10
CA TRP A 83 4.89 -31.35 -8.64
C TRP A 83 4.64 -31.81 -7.19
N VAL A 84 4.33 -30.89 -6.26
CA VAL A 84 3.99 -31.24 -4.86
C VAL A 84 2.81 -32.20 -4.78
N GLU A 85 1.79 -31.99 -5.62
CA GLU A 85 0.63 -32.88 -5.70
C GLU A 85 1.00 -34.28 -6.23
N GLN A 86 1.82 -34.35 -7.29
CA GLN A 86 2.31 -35.62 -7.86
C GLN A 86 3.17 -36.43 -6.86
N GLN A 87 3.87 -35.74 -5.95
CA GLN A 87 4.65 -36.39 -4.90
C GLN A 87 3.80 -36.81 -3.68
N GLY A 88 2.49 -36.52 -3.67
CA GLY A 88 1.62 -36.78 -2.51
C GLY A 88 1.91 -35.88 -1.30
N LEU A 89 2.58 -34.75 -1.50
CA LEU A 89 3.05 -33.85 -0.43
C LEU A 89 2.08 -32.69 -0.12
N LYS A 90 0.91 -32.65 -0.75
CA LYS A 90 -0.06 -31.54 -0.65
C LYS A 90 -0.52 -31.23 0.78
N SER A 91 -0.53 -32.22 1.67
CA SER A 91 -0.93 -32.05 3.08
C SER A 91 0.19 -31.49 3.97
N THR A 92 1.45 -31.57 3.53
CA THR A 92 2.63 -31.20 4.33
C THR A 92 3.44 -30.05 3.74
N VAL A 93 3.22 -29.72 2.46
CA VAL A 93 3.97 -28.69 1.73
C VAL A 93 3.02 -27.67 1.13
N GLN A 94 3.21 -26.40 1.49
CA GLN A 94 2.52 -25.26 0.88
C GLN A 94 3.42 -24.58 -0.16
N VAL A 95 2.90 -24.39 -1.37
CA VAL A 95 3.57 -23.64 -2.43
C VAL A 95 2.91 -22.27 -2.59
N ALA A 96 3.70 -21.22 -2.35
CA ALA A 96 3.28 -19.84 -2.46
C ALA A 96 4.23 -19.05 -3.38
N ARG A 97 3.77 -17.88 -3.84
CA ARG A 97 4.65 -16.93 -4.53
C ARG A 97 5.68 -16.40 -3.56
N ARG A 98 6.92 -16.18 -4.04
CA ARG A 98 7.95 -15.48 -3.26
C ARG A 98 7.54 -14.03 -2.96
N LYS A 99 7.03 -13.31 -3.97
CA LYS A 99 6.42 -12.00 -3.81
C LYS A 99 4.92 -12.14 -4.06
N PRO A 100 4.05 -11.78 -3.10
CA PRO A 100 2.60 -11.88 -3.29
C PRO A 100 2.12 -10.97 -4.42
N PHE A 101 0.91 -11.23 -4.90
CA PHE A 101 0.20 -10.30 -5.77
C PHE A 101 0.08 -8.95 -5.05
N ILE A 102 0.30 -7.86 -5.80
CA ILE A 102 0.45 -6.52 -5.22
C ILE A 102 -0.79 -6.06 -4.45
N VAL A 103 -2.00 -6.45 -4.89
CA VAL A 103 -3.23 -6.09 -4.19
C VAL A 103 -3.34 -6.82 -2.86
N ASP A 104 -2.98 -8.11 -2.82
CA ASP A 104 -2.99 -8.89 -1.57
C ASP A 104 -2.01 -8.29 -0.55
N GLU A 105 -0.85 -7.81 -1.01
CA GLU A 105 0.12 -7.08 -0.16
C GLU A 105 -0.46 -5.79 0.39
N VAL A 106 -1.13 -4.98 -0.45
CA VAL A 106 -1.78 -3.73 -0.03
C VAL A 106 -2.91 -4.00 0.97
N GLU A 107 -3.69 -5.05 0.74
CA GLU A 107 -4.78 -5.45 1.64
C GLU A 107 -4.24 -5.92 3.01
N GLU A 108 -3.15 -6.69 3.01
CA GLU A 108 -2.44 -7.08 4.24
C GLU A 108 -1.91 -5.85 4.99
N LYS A 109 -1.23 -4.93 4.28
CA LYS A 109 -0.73 -3.68 4.87
C LYS A 109 -1.86 -2.79 5.41
N LEU A 110 -3.02 -2.74 4.76
CA LEU A 110 -4.20 -2.06 5.28
C LEU A 110 -4.64 -2.67 6.62
N ARG A 111 -4.87 -3.99 6.66
CA ARG A 111 -5.31 -4.68 7.89
C ARG A 111 -4.35 -4.45 9.04
N ASP A 112 -3.07 -4.63 8.77
CA ASP A 112 -2.01 -4.54 9.77
C ASP A 112 -1.84 -3.10 10.28
N THR A 113 -1.94 -2.11 9.39
CA THR A 113 -1.94 -0.69 9.77
C THR A 113 -3.17 -0.33 10.61
N LEU A 114 -4.36 -0.82 10.25
CA LEU A 114 -5.58 -0.63 11.06
C LEU A 114 -5.43 -1.22 12.47
N ALA A 115 -4.94 -2.46 12.57
CA ALA A 115 -4.73 -3.12 13.86
C ALA A 115 -3.71 -2.34 14.72
N ALA A 116 -2.60 -1.93 14.12
CA ALA A 116 -1.54 -1.22 14.82
C ALA A 116 -1.95 0.20 15.24
N LEU A 117 -2.70 0.96 14.42
CA LEU A 117 -3.25 2.26 14.79
C LEU A 117 -4.30 2.15 15.91
N THR A 118 -5.11 1.10 15.90
CA THR A 118 -6.06 0.82 17.00
C THR A 118 -5.32 0.60 18.32
N VAL A 119 -4.22 -0.14 18.30
CA VAL A 119 -3.36 -0.35 19.49
C VAL A 119 -2.67 0.96 19.91
N ALA A 120 -2.13 1.72 18.95
CA ALA A 120 -1.47 3.01 19.20
C ALA A 120 -2.41 4.00 19.89
N GLN A 121 -3.64 4.12 19.37
CA GLN A 121 -4.68 4.97 19.95
C GLN A 121 -5.06 4.52 21.36
N ARG A 122 -5.23 3.22 21.60
CA ARG A 122 -5.52 2.67 22.93
C ARG A 122 -4.41 2.96 23.93
N GLU A 123 -3.15 2.93 23.49
CA GLU A 123 -1.97 3.20 24.32
C GLU A 123 -1.63 4.70 24.42
N GLY A 124 -2.36 5.56 23.69
CA GLY A 124 -2.13 7.00 23.71
C GLY A 124 -0.80 7.42 23.05
N GLU A 125 -0.36 6.69 22.03
CA GLU A 125 0.90 6.93 21.33
C GLU A 125 0.94 8.35 20.70
N PRO A 126 1.80 9.26 21.18
CA PRO A 126 1.82 10.64 20.71
C PRO A 126 2.29 10.79 19.26
N GLU A 127 3.19 9.93 18.77
CA GLU A 127 3.70 9.98 17.38
C GLU A 127 2.56 9.84 16.35
N LEU A 128 1.56 9.02 16.70
CA LEU A 128 0.45 8.67 15.81
C LEU A 128 -0.88 9.31 16.23
N ALA A 129 -0.89 10.17 17.26
CA ALA A 129 -2.12 10.73 17.83
C ALA A 129 -2.98 11.49 16.82
N ARG A 130 -2.37 12.10 15.79
CA ARG A 130 -3.07 12.82 14.71
C ARG A 130 -3.78 11.89 13.72
N PHE A 131 -3.36 10.63 13.68
CA PHE A 131 -3.94 9.56 12.88
C PHE A 131 -4.81 8.64 13.72
N ASN A 132 -5.06 8.99 14.99
CA ASN A 132 -6.06 8.31 15.79
C ASN A 132 -7.36 8.31 15.02
N ILE A 133 -7.92 7.12 14.88
CA ILE A 133 -9.14 6.99 14.14
C ILE A 133 -10.22 7.40 15.13
N VAL A 134 -10.74 8.60 14.95
CA VAL A 134 -11.92 9.07 15.69
C VAL A 134 -13.07 8.88 14.71
N TRP A 135 -14.04 8.04 15.07
CA TRP A 135 -15.21 7.74 14.23
C TRP A 135 -16.47 8.51 14.69
N PRO A 136 -16.51 9.86 14.74
CA PRO A 136 -17.76 10.55 15.03
C PRO A 136 -18.62 10.73 13.78
N GLN A 137 -18.03 10.64 12.57
CA GLN A 137 -18.66 10.81 11.26
C GLN A 137 -17.89 9.94 10.26
N SER A 138 -18.53 8.98 9.59
CA SER A 138 -17.92 7.96 8.72
C SER A 138 -16.71 8.46 7.90
N PRO A 139 -15.47 8.28 8.38
CA PRO A 139 -14.30 8.79 7.68
C PRO A 139 -14.13 8.03 6.37
N LYS A 140 -13.76 8.73 5.31
CA LYS A 140 -13.46 8.11 4.01
C LYS A 140 -12.01 7.64 4.03
N LEU A 141 -11.81 6.35 4.16
CA LEU A 141 -10.47 5.76 4.03
C LEU A 141 -10.17 5.49 2.56
N LYS A 142 -9.19 6.21 2.01
CA LYS A 142 -8.65 5.98 0.67
C LYS A 142 -7.30 5.30 0.76
N VAL A 143 -7.18 4.12 0.17
CA VAL A 143 -5.91 3.41 0.04
C VAL A 143 -5.39 3.61 -1.37
N VAL A 144 -4.19 4.16 -1.47
CA VAL A 144 -3.55 4.51 -2.74
C VAL A 144 -2.34 3.61 -2.93
N LEU A 145 -2.36 2.81 -3.99
CA LEU A 145 -1.15 2.21 -4.53
C LEU A 145 -0.54 3.19 -5.53
N LEU A 146 0.52 3.88 -5.14
CA LEU A 146 1.35 4.66 -6.05
C LEU A 146 2.36 3.72 -6.72
N LEU A 147 2.21 3.53 -8.02
CA LEU A 147 3.03 2.61 -8.81
C LEU A 147 3.77 3.39 -9.89
N THR A 148 5.10 3.44 -9.78
CA THR A 148 5.93 3.99 -10.86
C THR A 148 6.02 2.99 -11.99
N TRP A 149 5.61 3.42 -13.19
CA TRP A 149 5.51 2.55 -14.34
C TRP A 149 5.48 3.35 -15.63
N ASN A 150 5.86 2.72 -16.74
CA ASN A 150 5.73 3.34 -18.06
C ASN A 150 4.28 3.76 -18.37
N GLN A 151 4.10 5.03 -18.72
CA GLN A 151 2.81 5.67 -19.00
C GLN A 151 1.99 4.99 -20.11
N ARG A 152 2.64 4.38 -21.12
CA ARG A 152 1.93 3.75 -22.25
C ARG A 152 1.04 2.58 -21.79
N ASP A 153 1.52 1.80 -20.83
CA ASP A 153 0.82 0.62 -20.33
C ASP A 153 0.09 0.88 -19.00
N PHE A 154 0.42 1.99 -18.33
CA PHE A 154 -0.06 2.27 -16.98
C PHE A 154 -1.59 2.29 -16.89
N LYS A 155 -2.28 2.98 -17.82
CA LYS A 155 -3.75 3.13 -17.72
C LYS A 155 -4.48 1.79 -17.68
N ARG A 156 -4.15 0.87 -18.59
CA ARG A 156 -4.78 -0.46 -18.64
C ARG A 156 -4.46 -1.28 -17.39
N LEU A 157 -3.20 -1.23 -16.97
CA LEU A 157 -2.72 -1.89 -15.77
C LEU A 157 -3.44 -1.38 -14.50
N ALA A 158 -3.48 -0.05 -14.34
CA ALA A 158 -4.11 0.64 -13.22
C ALA A 158 -5.60 0.32 -13.13
N THR A 159 -6.34 0.34 -14.24
CA THR A 159 -7.77 -0.03 -14.24
C THR A 159 -7.98 -1.46 -13.72
N ARG A 160 -7.16 -2.42 -14.18
CA ARG A 160 -7.28 -3.81 -13.75
C ARG A 160 -6.94 -3.99 -12.27
N LEU A 161 -5.83 -3.40 -11.82
CA LEU A 161 -5.41 -3.45 -10.42
C LEU A 161 -6.41 -2.75 -9.51
N ARG A 162 -6.92 -1.59 -9.92
CA ARG A 162 -7.94 -0.83 -9.19
C ARG A 162 -9.20 -1.65 -8.97
N SER A 163 -9.73 -2.31 -10.01
CA SER A 163 -10.91 -3.18 -9.86
C SER A 163 -10.69 -4.30 -8.83
N LYS A 164 -9.50 -4.91 -8.84
CA LYS A 164 -9.13 -5.93 -7.85
C LYS A 164 -9.00 -5.35 -6.45
N MET A 165 -8.39 -4.18 -6.32
CA MET A 165 -8.22 -3.49 -5.06
C MET A 165 -9.56 -3.03 -4.47
N GLU A 166 -10.47 -2.48 -5.27
CA GLU A 166 -11.83 -2.14 -4.83
C GLU A 166 -12.56 -3.37 -4.26
N THR A 167 -12.42 -4.53 -4.89
CA THR A 167 -13.01 -5.79 -4.37
C THR A 167 -12.36 -6.22 -3.05
N ALA A 168 -11.03 -6.21 -2.97
CA ALA A 168 -10.28 -6.62 -1.78
C ALA A 168 -10.51 -5.68 -0.58
N LEU A 169 -10.67 -4.38 -0.84
CA LEU A 169 -10.78 -3.36 0.20
C LEU A 169 -12.23 -3.07 0.65
N ALA A 170 -13.23 -3.49 -0.13
CA ALA A 170 -14.64 -3.27 0.18
C ALA A 170 -15.08 -3.77 1.58
N PRO A 171 -14.64 -4.94 2.08
CA PRO A 171 -15.00 -5.40 3.43
C PRO A 171 -14.53 -4.47 4.55
N TYR A 172 -13.52 -3.62 4.29
CA TYR A 172 -12.97 -2.67 5.25
C TYR A 172 -13.59 -1.27 5.13
N GLY A 173 -14.57 -1.09 4.23
CA GLY A 173 -15.15 0.23 3.95
C GLY A 173 -14.15 1.21 3.30
N ALA A 174 -13.05 0.71 2.73
CA ALA A 174 -12.00 1.51 2.13
C ALA A 174 -12.13 1.60 0.61
N GLN A 175 -11.71 2.73 0.04
CA GLN A 175 -11.68 2.97 -1.40
C GLN A 175 -10.27 2.77 -1.95
N GLY A 176 -10.09 1.88 -2.92
CA GLY A 176 -8.80 1.61 -3.54
C GLY A 176 -8.53 2.46 -4.79
N PHE A 177 -7.35 3.07 -4.88
CA PHE A 177 -6.87 3.79 -6.06
C PHE A 177 -5.48 3.32 -6.48
N VAL A 178 -5.25 3.19 -7.79
CA VAL A 178 -3.91 2.94 -8.36
C VAL A 178 -3.52 4.15 -9.18
N VAL A 179 -2.46 4.83 -8.79
CA VAL A 179 -2.00 6.09 -9.42
C VAL A 179 -0.53 6.00 -9.79
N ASN A 180 -0.14 6.79 -10.78
CA ASN A 180 1.26 6.96 -11.15
C ASN A 180 1.81 8.23 -10.48
N GLU A 181 3.12 8.28 -10.24
CA GLU A 181 3.80 9.43 -9.64
C GLU A 181 3.54 10.75 -10.37
N LYS A 182 3.26 10.70 -11.67
CA LYS A 182 2.97 11.90 -12.46
C LYS A 182 1.57 12.46 -12.24
N ASN A 183 0.61 11.62 -11.83
CA ASN A 183 -0.80 11.99 -11.71
C ASN A 183 -1.46 11.46 -10.41
N PRO A 184 -0.92 11.77 -9.21
CA PRO A 184 -1.55 11.37 -7.94
C PRO A 184 -2.98 11.93 -7.79
N GLY A 185 -3.26 13.07 -8.44
CA GLY A 185 -4.57 13.73 -8.45
C GLY A 185 -5.72 12.86 -8.99
N ASP A 186 -5.45 11.79 -9.75
CA ASP A 186 -6.47 10.85 -10.23
C ASP A 186 -7.23 10.14 -9.09
N ALA A 187 -6.65 10.08 -7.89
CA ALA A 187 -7.30 9.60 -6.66
C ALA A 187 -7.97 10.71 -5.83
N GLY A 188 -7.86 11.97 -6.27
CA GLY A 188 -8.09 13.16 -5.45
C GLY A 188 -7.05 13.32 -4.33
N LEU A 189 -5.83 12.79 -4.53
CA LEU A 189 -4.69 13.02 -3.64
C LEU A 189 -3.98 14.29 -4.12
N ASN A 190 -4.16 15.37 -3.36
CA ASN A 190 -3.58 16.67 -3.68
C ASN A 190 -2.14 16.73 -3.19
N CYS A 191 -1.21 16.16 -3.97
CA CYS A 191 0.22 16.29 -3.73
C CYS A 191 0.99 16.37 -5.04
N GLN A 192 2.18 16.95 -5.00
CA GLN A 192 3.16 16.83 -6.07
C GLN A 192 4.19 15.78 -5.69
N VAL A 193 4.50 14.85 -6.60
CA VAL A 193 5.56 13.86 -6.39
C VAL A 193 6.75 14.26 -7.27
N ILE A 194 7.92 14.36 -6.65
CA ILE A 194 9.19 14.67 -7.33
C ILE A 194 10.10 13.45 -7.17
N ARG A 195 10.66 12.97 -8.27
CA ARG A 195 11.73 11.97 -8.23
C ARG A 195 13.06 12.68 -7.99
N ASN A 196 13.74 12.33 -6.90
CA ASN A 196 15.08 12.81 -6.59
C ASN A 196 16.08 12.15 -7.54
N GLN A 197 17.02 12.91 -8.09
CA GLN A 197 18.15 12.33 -8.82
C GLN A 197 19.04 11.60 -7.81
N ALA A 198 19.38 10.36 -8.14
CA ALA A 198 20.30 9.53 -7.37
C ALA A 198 21.74 10.05 -7.46
#